data_AF-A0A3S5DMX4-F1
#
_entry.id   AF-A0A3S5DMX4-F1
#
_cell.length_a   1.000
_cell.length_b   1.000
_cell.length_c   1.000
_cell.angle_alpha   90.00
_cell.angle_beta   90.00
_cell.angle_gamma   90.00
#
_symmetry.space_group_name_H-M   'P 1'
#
loop_
_entity.id
_entity.type
_entity.pdbx_description
1 polymer ?
#
loop_
_entity_poly.entity_id
_entity_poly.type
_entity_poly.pdbx_seq_one_letter_code
_entity_poly.pdbx_strand_id
1 'polypeptide(L)'
;MPQSGTIKILTISQSWFFALTPFLAMNAFREFSDIVSLLQPIAGAHSAIAHFLQAPNAERLSQLFASLLNMQGEEKSRALAVLKAALNSQQGEPWQTIRVISEYYPDDSGLFSPLLLNVVKLNPGEAMFLFAETPHAYLQGVALEVMANSDNVLRAGLTPKYIDIPELVANVKFEPKPAGELLTAPVKSGAELDFPIPVDDFAFFTARPGASGDEHRPTQRRDSVLR
;
A
#
# COMPACT_ATOMS: atom_id res chain seq x y z
N MET A 1 14.50 -11.53 -20.26
CA MET A 1 13.05 -11.32 -20.40
C MET A 1 12.53 -10.81 -19.07
N PRO A 2 11.86 -9.65 -18.98
CA PRO A 2 11.26 -9.23 -17.73
C PRO A 2 10.15 -10.22 -17.40
N GLN A 3 10.14 -10.76 -16.17
CA GLN A 3 9.04 -11.58 -15.71
C GLN A 3 7.76 -10.74 -15.74
N SER A 4 6.67 -11.31 -16.24
CA SER A 4 5.34 -10.71 -16.30
C SER A 4 4.79 -10.55 -14.88
N GLY A 5 5.32 -9.59 -14.12
CA GLY A 5 4.70 -9.06 -12.92
C GLY A 5 3.74 -7.95 -13.36
N THR A 6 2.45 -8.11 -13.09
CA THR A 6 1.51 -7.00 -13.24
C THR A 6 1.53 -6.20 -11.95
N ILE A 7 2.06 -4.98 -11.99
CA ILE A 7 1.85 -4.01 -10.92
C ILE A 7 0.35 -3.72 -10.88
N LYS A 8 -0.33 -4.08 -9.78
CA LYS A 8 -1.72 -3.67 -9.54
C LYS A 8 -1.75 -2.17 -9.25
N ILE A 9 -2.79 -1.53 -9.78
CA ILE A 9 -3.11 -0.10 -9.65
C ILE A 9 -3.09 0.32 -8.17
N LEU A 10 -2.69 1.55 -7.88
CA LEU A 10 -2.83 2.11 -6.53
C LEU A 10 -4.32 2.33 -6.24
N THR A 11 -4.85 1.68 -5.21
CA THR A 11 -6.29 1.62 -4.93
C THR A 11 -6.63 1.79 -3.46
N ILE A 12 -7.93 1.96 -3.20
CA ILE A 12 -8.53 1.93 -1.86
C ILE A 12 -9.63 0.89 -1.86
N SER A 13 -9.47 -0.13 -1.03
CA SER A 13 -10.37 -1.26 -0.82
C SER A 13 -9.92 -2.02 0.45
N GLN A 14 -10.75 -2.93 0.94
CA GLN A 14 -10.41 -3.81 2.06
C GLN A 14 -10.04 -5.20 1.56
N SER A 15 -8.93 -5.73 2.04
CA SER A 15 -8.46 -7.06 1.65
C SER A 15 -7.34 -7.53 2.58
N TRP A 16 -7.15 -8.84 2.63
CA TRP A 16 -6.10 -9.48 3.43
C TRP A 16 -5.15 -10.27 2.53
N PHE A 17 -3.85 -10.21 2.82
CA PHE A 17 -2.79 -10.82 2.02
C PHE A 17 -1.90 -11.73 2.83
N PHE A 18 -1.43 -12.80 2.18
CA PHE A 18 -0.40 -13.69 2.68
C PHE A 18 0.61 -14.01 1.59
N ALA A 19 1.87 -13.67 1.84
CA ALA A 19 2.93 -13.82 0.86
C ALA A 19 3.31 -15.30 0.66
N LEU A 20 3.29 -15.76 -0.59
CA LEU A 20 3.77 -17.09 -0.99
C LEU A 20 5.22 -17.06 -1.48
N THR A 21 5.61 -15.94 -2.10
CA THR A 21 7.00 -15.59 -2.43
C THR A 21 7.33 -14.26 -1.76
N PRO A 22 8.59 -13.77 -1.80
CA PRO A 22 8.84 -12.37 -1.49
C PRO A 22 7.86 -11.48 -2.27
N PHE A 23 7.11 -10.64 -1.55
CA PHE A 23 6.01 -9.85 -2.11
C PHE A 23 6.22 -8.37 -1.78
N LEU A 24 6.34 -7.55 -2.81
CA LEU A 24 6.53 -6.11 -2.71
C LEU A 24 5.19 -5.41 -2.88
N ALA A 25 4.86 -4.53 -1.94
CA ALA A 25 3.62 -3.76 -1.92
C ALA A 25 3.85 -2.33 -1.41
N MET A 26 2.87 -1.48 -1.62
CA MET A 26 2.68 -0.24 -0.86
C MET A 26 1.45 -0.36 0.01
N ASN A 27 1.50 0.12 1.25
CA ASN A 27 0.35 0.14 2.15
C ASN A 27 0.44 1.30 3.16
N ALA A 28 -0.63 2.11 3.21
CA ALA A 28 -0.81 3.21 4.15
C ALA A 28 0.25 4.31 4.08
N PHE A 29 -0.08 5.49 4.60
CA PHE A 29 0.86 6.60 4.66
C PHE A 29 1.98 6.31 5.66
N ARG A 30 3.19 6.78 5.32
CA ARG A 30 4.33 6.79 6.24
C ARG A 30 4.10 7.81 7.36
N GLU A 31 4.88 7.68 8.42
CA GLU A 31 5.06 8.74 9.41
C GLU A 31 5.42 10.07 8.73
N PHE A 32 4.86 11.18 9.19
CA PHE A 32 5.07 12.48 8.55
C PHE A 32 6.55 12.87 8.47
N SER A 33 7.36 12.53 9.47
CA SER A 33 8.81 12.75 9.49
C SER A 33 9.53 12.00 8.35
N ASP A 34 9.07 10.80 8.03
CA ASP A 34 9.63 9.98 6.96
C ASP A 34 9.25 10.58 5.60
N ILE A 35 7.99 10.98 5.44
CA ILE A 35 7.52 11.68 4.24
C ILE A 35 8.34 12.96 4.02
N VAL A 36 8.53 13.77 5.06
CA VAL A 36 9.36 14.99 4.98
C VAL A 36 10.76 14.64 4.48
N SER A 37 11.43 13.67 5.10
CA SER A 37 12.78 13.26 4.75
C SER A 37 12.90 12.81 3.28
N LEU A 38 11.90 12.06 2.80
CA LEU A 38 11.84 11.53 1.44
C LEU A 38 11.47 12.59 0.39
N LEU A 39 10.75 13.64 0.78
CA LEU A 39 10.37 14.73 -0.12
C LEU A 39 11.46 15.81 -0.23
N GLN A 40 12.40 15.92 0.72
CA GLN A 40 13.49 16.91 0.66
C GLN A 40 14.25 16.94 -0.68
N PRO A 41 14.70 15.80 -1.25
CA PRO A 41 15.46 15.80 -2.50
C PRO A 41 14.67 16.31 -3.72
N ILE A 42 13.33 16.34 -3.62
CA ILE A 42 12.42 16.73 -4.70
C ILE A 42 11.53 17.92 -4.31
N ALA A 43 11.92 18.72 -3.31
CA ALA A 43 11.13 19.85 -2.82
C ALA A 43 10.72 20.85 -3.92
N GLY A 44 11.55 20.97 -4.97
CA GLY A 44 11.31 21.83 -6.13
C GLY A 44 10.47 21.21 -7.25
N ALA A 45 9.98 19.98 -7.11
CA ALA A 45 9.18 19.30 -8.13
C ALA A 45 7.77 19.91 -8.27
N HIS A 46 7.15 20.32 -7.16
CA HIS A 46 5.80 20.88 -7.13
C HIS A 46 5.60 21.77 -5.90
N SER A 47 4.80 22.84 -6.02
CA SER A 47 4.54 23.79 -4.91
C SER A 47 3.89 23.13 -3.69
N ALA A 48 2.99 22.16 -3.92
CA ALA A 48 2.35 21.39 -2.85
C ALA A 48 3.35 20.58 -2.01
N ILE A 49 4.46 20.14 -2.58
CA ILE A 49 5.53 19.46 -1.82
C ILE A 49 6.16 20.44 -0.85
N ALA A 50 6.56 21.62 -1.34
CA ALA A 50 7.08 22.68 -0.49
C ALA A 50 6.06 23.11 0.59
N HIS A 51 4.77 23.14 0.26
CA HIS A 51 3.70 23.45 1.21
C HIS A 51 3.61 22.42 2.34
N PHE A 52 3.65 21.12 2.03
CA PHE A 52 3.68 20.07 3.04
C PHE A 52 4.94 20.16 3.92
N LEU A 53 6.11 20.35 3.31
CA LEU A 53 7.40 20.45 4.04
C LEU A 53 7.45 21.60 5.05
N GLN A 54 6.68 22.68 4.85
CA GLN A 54 6.63 23.82 5.78
C GLN A 54 5.91 23.51 7.10
N ALA A 55 4.85 22.68 7.07
CA ALA A 55 4.10 22.30 8.27
C ALA A 55 3.39 20.96 8.02
N PRO A 56 4.11 19.84 8.18
CA PRO A 56 3.59 18.52 7.82
C PRO A 56 2.42 18.14 8.74
N ASN A 57 1.24 17.91 8.15
CA ASN A 57 0.03 17.46 8.83
C ASN A 57 -0.91 16.75 7.84
N ALA A 58 -1.99 16.16 8.36
CA ALA A 58 -2.96 15.39 7.57
C ALA A 58 -3.63 16.23 6.46
N GLU A 59 -4.00 17.48 6.75
CA GLU A 59 -4.63 18.38 5.79
C GLU A 59 -3.71 18.66 4.60
N ARG A 60 -2.45 19.03 4.87
CA ARG A 60 -1.46 19.29 3.82
C ARG A 60 -1.04 18.02 3.08
N LEU A 61 -1.06 16.86 3.74
CA LEU A 61 -0.86 15.58 3.07
C LEU A 61 -1.98 15.31 2.07
N SER A 62 -3.22 15.57 2.44
CA SER A 62 -4.39 15.47 1.55
C SER A 62 -4.28 16.40 0.34
N GLN A 63 -3.94 17.66 0.57
CA GLN A 63 -3.72 18.65 -0.50
C GLN A 63 -2.56 18.25 -1.41
N LEU A 64 -1.44 17.78 -0.84
CA LEU A 64 -0.30 17.25 -1.58
C LEU A 64 -0.71 16.07 -2.48
N PHE A 65 -1.39 15.10 -1.90
CA PHE A 65 -1.83 13.89 -2.60
C PHE A 65 -2.75 14.24 -3.78
N ALA A 66 -3.76 15.08 -3.55
CA ALA A 66 -4.68 15.54 -4.60
C ALA A 66 -3.94 16.34 -5.70
N SER A 67 -3.01 17.23 -5.31
CA SER A 67 -2.25 18.04 -6.25
C SER A 67 -1.38 17.18 -7.18
N LEU A 68 -0.70 16.18 -6.63
CA LEU A 68 0.13 15.27 -7.42
C LEU A 68 -0.70 14.49 -8.45
N LEU A 69 -1.87 13.98 -8.06
CA LEU A 69 -2.77 13.26 -8.96
C LEU A 69 -3.37 14.16 -10.04
N ASN A 70 -3.55 15.45 -9.75
CA ASN A 70 -4.19 16.39 -10.66
C ASN A 70 -3.20 17.08 -11.64
N MET A 71 -1.89 16.89 -11.50
CA MET A 71 -0.89 17.55 -12.36
C MET A 71 -1.14 17.29 -13.85
N GLN A 72 -1.04 18.33 -14.68
CA GLN A 72 -1.23 18.23 -16.14
C GLN A 72 -0.06 18.82 -16.93
N GLY A 73 0.07 18.44 -18.20
CA GLY A 73 0.97 19.09 -19.17
C GLY A 73 2.40 19.31 -18.68
N GLU A 74 2.85 20.57 -18.75
CA GLU A 74 4.21 20.98 -18.36
C GLU A 74 4.47 20.85 -16.85
N GLU A 75 3.46 21.10 -16.02
CA GLU A 75 3.57 20.94 -14.56
C GLU A 75 3.92 19.49 -14.21
N LYS A 76 3.18 18.53 -14.76
CA LYS A 76 3.44 17.10 -14.58
C LYS A 76 4.82 16.71 -15.11
N SER A 77 5.14 17.16 -16.33
CA SER A 77 6.41 16.86 -16.99
C SER A 77 7.61 17.37 -16.19
N ARG A 78 7.51 18.58 -15.65
CA ARG A 78 8.51 19.19 -14.78
C ARG A 78 8.67 18.41 -13.48
N ALA A 79 7.58 18.09 -12.79
CA ALA A 79 7.63 17.36 -11.54
C ALA A 79 8.30 15.99 -11.74
N LEU A 80 7.89 15.25 -12.78
CA LEU A 80 8.49 13.97 -13.14
C LEU A 80 9.97 14.09 -13.53
N ALA A 81 10.38 15.16 -14.20
CA ALA A 81 11.79 15.39 -14.53
C ALA A 81 12.63 15.57 -13.26
N VAL A 82 12.14 16.32 -12.26
CA VAL A 82 12.81 16.47 -10.96
C VAL A 82 12.91 15.13 -10.24
N LEU A 83 11.82 14.34 -10.22
CA LEU A 83 11.82 13.00 -9.63
C LEU A 83 12.84 12.08 -10.33
N LYS A 84 12.83 12.03 -11.67
CA LYS A 84 13.76 11.22 -12.47
C LYS A 84 15.23 11.64 -12.24
N ALA A 85 15.49 12.94 -12.07
CA ALA A 85 16.82 13.42 -11.70
C ALA A 85 17.23 12.97 -10.29
N ALA A 86 16.32 13.02 -9.31
CA ALA A 86 16.58 12.52 -7.96
C ALA A 86 16.86 11.02 -7.94
N LEU A 87 16.21 10.23 -8.81
CA LEU A 87 16.56 8.82 -8.96
C LEU A 87 18.04 8.62 -9.33
N ASN A 88 18.70 9.52 -10.05
CA ASN A 88 20.12 9.30 -10.38
C ASN A 88 21.07 9.48 -9.18
N SER A 89 20.66 10.20 -8.14
CA SER A 89 21.50 10.51 -6.97
C SER A 89 21.07 9.76 -5.70
N GLN A 90 19.80 9.38 -5.58
CA GLN A 90 19.27 8.66 -4.43
C GLN A 90 19.40 7.14 -4.59
N GLN A 91 19.78 6.45 -3.52
CA GLN A 91 20.00 5.00 -3.50
C GLN A 91 19.09 4.31 -2.47
N GLY A 92 18.89 3.00 -2.62
CA GLY A 92 18.07 2.22 -1.70
C GLY A 92 16.56 2.45 -1.84
N GLU A 93 15.79 1.96 -0.86
CA GLU A 93 14.34 2.17 -0.81
C GLU A 93 13.98 3.55 -0.25
N PRO A 94 12.86 4.16 -0.69
CA PRO A 94 11.90 3.68 -1.69
C PRO A 94 12.29 4.01 -3.14
N TRP A 95 13.45 4.65 -3.38
CA TRP A 95 13.88 5.09 -4.71
C TRP A 95 14.03 3.95 -5.70
N GLN A 96 14.51 2.78 -5.23
CA GLN A 96 14.58 1.57 -6.05
C GLN A 96 13.19 1.10 -6.49
N THR A 97 12.21 1.13 -5.59
CA THR A 97 10.81 0.83 -5.94
C THR A 97 10.26 1.81 -6.99
N ILE A 98 10.57 3.10 -6.90
CA ILE A 98 10.17 4.10 -7.91
C ILE A 98 10.78 3.76 -9.28
N ARG A 99 12.04 3.33 -9.34
CA ARG A 99 12.65 2.87 -10.60
C ARG A 99 11.88 1.71 -11.21
N VAL A 100 11.58 0.68 -10.41
CA VAL A 100 10.82 -0.50 -10.87
C VAL A 100 9.45 -0.09 -11.41
N ILE A 101 8.72 0.76 -10.69
CA ILE A 101 7.40 1.24 -11.14
C ILE A 101 7.53 2.06 -12.44
N SER A 102 8.59 2.86 -12.58
CA SER A 102 8.81 3.72 -13.75
C SER A 102 9.05 2.96 -15.06
N GLU A 103 9.45 1.69 -14.99
CA GLU A 103 9.56 0.82 -16.18
C GLU A 103 8.18 0.53 -16.81
N TYR A 104 7.11 0.58 -16.02
CA TYR A 104 5.74 0.29 -16.45
C TYR A 104 4.88 1.56 -16.55
N TYR A 105 5.12 2.54 -15.68
CA TYR A 105 4.35 3.78 -15.57
C TYR A 105 5.26 5.02 -15.63
N PRO A 106 6.03 5.22 -16.72
CA PRO A 106 7.09 6.25 -16.79
C PRO A 106 6.58 7.70 -16.70
N ASP A 107 5.30 7.90 -17.01
CA ASP A 107 4.65 9.21 -17.09
C ASP A 107 3.47 9.34 -16.12
N ASP A 108 3.40 8.51 -15.07
CA ASP A 108 2.30 8.50 -14.09
C ASP A 108 2.67 9.30 -12.83
N SER A 109 1.73 10.11 -12.31
CA SER A 109 1.93 10.85 -11.07
C SER A 109 2.03 9.92 -9.83
N GLY A 110 1.55 8.69 -9.94
CA GLY A 110 1.72 7.65 -8.93
C GLY A 110 3.18 7.27 -8.67
N LEU A 111 4.15 7.70 -9.49
CA LEU A 111 5.57 7.54 -9.21
C LEU A 111 6.03 8.26 -7.92
N PHE A 112 5.29 9.26 -7.45
CA PHE A 112 5.55 9.91 -6.16
C PHE A 112 5.01 9.12 -4.96
N SER A 113 4.12 8.15 -5.18
CA SER A 113 3.44 7.43 -4.08
C SER A 113 4.38 6.65 -3.15
N PRO A 114 5.51 6.04 -3.57
CA PRO A 114 6.43 5.37 -2.63
C PRO A 114 7.10 6.32 -1.61
N LEU A 115 7.08 7.63 -1.89
CA LEU A 115 7.57 8.68 -0.97
C LEU A 115 6.54 9.04 0.11
N LEU A 116 5.25 8.77 -0.16
CA LEU A 116 4.14 9.05 0.74
C LEU A 116 3.68 7.79 1.49
N LEU A 117 3.71 6.63 0.83
CA LEU A 117 3.21 5.36 1.32
C LEU A 117 4.35 4.44 1.76
N ASN A 118 4.10 3.59 2.75
CA ASN A 118 5.08 2.59 3.16
C ASN A 118 5.30 1.59 2.04
N VAL A 119 6.55 1.43 1.60
CA VAL A 119 6.97 0.30 0.75
C VAL A 119 7.27 -0.88 1.66
N VAL A 120 6.52 -1.96 1.49
CA VAL A 120 6.58 -3.17 2.33
C VAL A 120 7.04 -4.34 1.49
N LYS A 121 8.04 -5.07 2.00
CA LYS A 121 8.49 -6.33 1.41
C LYS A 121 8.16 -7.45 2.38
N LEU A 122 7.11 -8.20 2.06
CA LEU A 122 6.70 -9.37 2.83
C LEU A 122 7.57 -10.57 2.45
N ASN A 123 8.08 -11.27 3.45
CA ASN A 123 8.68 -12.59 3.29
C ASN A 123 7.58 -13.66 3.15
N PRO A 124 7.87 -14.82 2.51
CA PRO A 124 6.94 -15.93 2.49
C PRO A 124 6.45 -16.29 3.90
N GLY A 125 5.13 -16.36 4.09
CA GLY A 125 4.51 -16.61 5.39
C GLY A 125 4.09 -15.37 6.18
N GLU A 126 4.53 -14.18 5.78
CA GLU A 126 4.06 -12.92 6.37
C GLU A 126 2.73 -12.49 5.74
N ALA A 127 1.93 -11.78 6.54
CA ALA A 127 0.61 -11.32 6.15
C ALA A 127 0.40 -9.84 6.48
N MET A 128 -0.53 -9.22 5.78
CA MET A 128 -0.90 -7.82 5.94
C MET A 128 -2.39 -7.66 5.67
N PHE A 129 -3.04 -6.84 6.49
CA PHE A 129 -4.42 -6.39 6.24
C PHE A 129 -4.42 -4.98 5.64
N LEU A 130 -5.21 -4.81 4.59
CA LEU A 130 -5.47 -3.53 3.92
C LEU A 130 -6.79 -2.99 4.45
N PHE A 131 -6.69 -1.89 5.18
CA PHE A 131 -7.83 -1.23 5.78
C PHE A 131 -8.60 -0.43 4.73
N ALA A 132 -9.89 -0.19 5.00
CA ALA A 132 -10.65 0.76 4.20
C ALA A 132 -9.98 2.14 4.23
N GLU A 133 -10.27 2.96 3.23
CA GLU A 133 -9.83 4.36 3.16
C GLU A 133 -8.29 4.53 3.13
N THR A 134 -7.55 3.43 2.91
CA THR A 134 -6.09 3.38 2.96
C THR A 134 -5.53 3.05 1.58
N PRO A 135 -4.75 3.94 0.96
CA PRO A 135 -4.11 3.66 -0.33
C PRO A 135 -3.11 2.50 -0.25
N HIS A 136 -3.18 1.60 -1.22
CA HIS A 136 -2.28 0.46 -1.34
C HIS A 136 -2.06 0.02 -2.80
N ALA A 137 -0.95 -0.67 -3.08
CA ALA A 137 -0.66 -1.23 -4.40
C ALA A 137 0.16 -2.51 -4.29
N TYR A 138 -0.02 -3.45 -5.23
CA TYR A 138 0.81 -4.66 -5.30
C TYR A 138 1.79 -4.51 -6.44
N LEU A 139 3.08 -4.63 -6.14
CA LEU A 139 4.13 -4.26 -7.07
C LEU A 139 4.78 -5.49 -7.69
N GLN A 140 5.10 -6.51 -6.88
CA GLN A 140 5.81 -7.69 -7.37
C GLN A 140 5.65 -8.90 -6.44
N GLY A 141 5.58 -10.10 -7.02
CA GLY A 141 5.56 -11.37 -6.28
C GLY A 141 4.22 -12.09 -6.35
N VAL A 142 4.08 -13.16 -5.57
CA VAL A 142 2.88 -13.99 -5.48
C VAL A 142 2.39 -14.02 -4.03
N ALA A 143 1.09 -13.78 -3.85
CA ALA A 143 0.42 -13.82 -2.57
C ALA A 143 -0.97 -14.46 -2.70
N LEU A 144 -1.48 -15.01 -1.60
CA LEU A 144 -2.89 -15.29 -1.42
C LEU A 144 -3.60 -13.98 -1.04
N GLU A 145 -4.74 -13.72 -1.66
CA GLU A 145 -5.59 -12.56 -1.42
C GLU A 145 -6.96 -13.08 -0.97
N VAL A 146 -7.44 -12.62 0.18
CA VAL A 146 -8.78 -12.91 0.69
C VAL A 146 -9.52 -11.59 0.85
N MET A 147 -10.70 -11.48 0.24
CA MET A 147 -11.51 -10.27 0.25
C MET A 147 -12.97 -10.62 0.45
N ALA A 148 -13.73 -9.70 1.04
CA ALA A 148 -15.18 -9.74 0.94
C ALA A 148 -15.60 -9.58 -0.53
N ASN A 149 -16.81 -10.02 -0.87
CA ASN A 149 -17.39 -9.81 -2.21
C ASN A 149 -17.77 -8.33 -2.37
N SER A 150 -16.78 -7.47 -2.61
CA SER A 150 -16.94 -6.06 -2.94
C SER A 150 -16.04 -5.72 -4.12
N ASP A 151 -16.60 -4.99 -5.08
CA ASP A 151 -15.91 -4.46 -6.25
C ASP A 151 -15.67 -2.94 -6.15
N ASN A 152 -15.92 -2.35 -4.98
CA ASN A 152 -15.67 -0.94 -4.72
C ASN A 152 -14.17 -0.67 -4.71
N VAL A 153 -13.68 -0.11 -5.82
CA VAL A 153 -12.26 0.22 -6.01
C VAL A 153 -12.15 1.64 -6.53
N LEU A 154 -11.66 2.53 -5.66
CA LEU A 154 -11.23 3.87 -6.07
C LEU A 154 -9.75 3.81 -6.47
N ARG A 155 -9.42 4.37 -7.63
CA ARG A 155 -8.05 4.43 -8.14
C ARG A 155 -7.34 5.68 -7.65
N ALA A 156 -6.05 5.56 -7.39
CA ALA A 156 -5.23 6.58 -6.75
C ALA A 156 -3.86 6.76 -7.44
N GLY A 157 -3.69 6.26 -8.66
CA GLY A 157 -2.46 6.38 -9.47
C GLY A 157 -2.01 5.05 -10.06
N LEU A 158 -0.92 5.07 -10.81
CA LEU A 158 -0.40 3.89 -11.52
C LEU A 158 -1.45 3.29 -12.45
N THR A 159 -2.12 4.15 -13.21
CA THR A 159 -3.23 3.76 -14.08
C THR A 159 -3.43 4.76 -15.21
N PRO A 160 -3.73 4.29 -16.44
CA PRO A 160 -4.14 5.18 -17.52
C PRO A 160 -5.62 5.60 -17.42
N LYS A 161 -6.38 5.04 -16.47
CA LYS A 161 -7.82 5.30 -16.32
C LYS A 161 -8.08 6.62 -15.59
N TYR A 162 -9.24 7.20 -15.85
CA TYR A 162 -9.72 8.36 -15.09
C TYR A 162 -9.76 8.07 -13.59
N ILE A 163 -9.40 9.09 -12.81
CA ILE A 163 -9.46 9.12 -11.35
C ILE A 163 -10.38 10.28 -10.97
N ASP A 164 -11.45 9.98 -10.23
CA ASP A 164 -12.26 11.00 -9.58
C ASP A 164 -11.52 11.43 -8.30
N ILE A 165 -10.74 12.50 -8.39
CA ILE A 165 -9.88 12.97 -7.29
C ILE A 165 -10.72 13.47 -6.10
N PRO A 166 -11.78 14.27 -6.27
CA PRO A 166 -12.66 14.65 -5.16
C PRO A 166 -13.25 13.44 -4.42
N GLU A 167 -13.81 12.47 -5.15
CA GLU A 167 -14.37 11.25 -4.55
C GLU A 167 -13.28 10.44 -3.84
N LEU A 168 -12.11 10.30 -4.45
CA LEU A 168 -10.98 9.62 -3.85
C LEU A 168 -10.58 10.27 -2.52
N VAL A 169 -10.37 11.59 -2.50
CA VAL A 169 -9.94 12.32 -1.30
C VAL A 169 -10.99 12.24 -0.19
N ALA A 170 -12.28 12.26 -0.53
CA ALA A 170 -13.36 12.10 0.43
C ALA A 170 -13.38 10.71 1.11
N ASN A 171 -12.78 9.70 0.45
CA ASN A 171 -12.70 8.32 0.93
C ASN A 171 -11.27 7.90 1.33
N VAL A 172 -10.36 8.84 1.59
CA VAL A 172 -9.02 8.56 2.12
C VAL A 172 -8.88 9.06 3.54
N LYS A 173 -8.35 8.21 4.43
CA LYS A 173 -7.84 8.63 5.74
C LYS A 173 -6.37 9.01 5.61
N PHE A 174 -6.10 10.31 5.72
CA PHE A 174 -4.74 10.87 5.66
C PHE A 174 -4.01 10.79 7.00
N GLU A 175 -4.03 9.61 7.60
CA GLU A 175 -3.38 9.31 8.88
C GLU A 175 -2.18 8.38 8.64
N PRO A 176 -1.00 8.69 9.23
CA PRO A 176 0.15 7.81 9.18
C PRO A 176 -0.13 6.45 9.81
N LYS A 177 0.53 5.42 9.27
CA LYS A 177 0.60 4.10 9.90
C LYS A 177 2.06 3.70 10.09
N PRO A 178 2.52 3.49 11.35
CA PRO A 178 3.88 3.07 11.63
C PRO A 178 4.22 1.74 10.94
N ALA A 179 5.46 1.61 10.46
CA ALA A 179 5.91 0.41 9.76
C ALA A 179 5.75 -0.88 10.58
N GLY A 180 5.91 -0.79 11.91
CA GLY A 180 5.75 -1.92 12.83
C GLY A 180 4.32 -2.45 12.97
N GLU A 181 3.33 -1.72 12.46
CA GLU A 181 1.90 -2.08 12.55
C GLU A 181 1.31 -2.54 11.20
N LEU A 182 2.14 -2.60 10.15
CA LEU A 182 1.68 -2.98 8.80
C LEU A 182 1.41 -4.48 8.68
N LEU A 183 2.19 -5.31 9.38
CA LEU A 183 2.05 -6.77 9.33
C LEU A 183 1.02 -7.25 10.35
N THR A 184 0.22 -8.23 9.95
CA THR A 184 -0.66 -8.96 10.86
C THR A 184 0.18 -9.92 11.69
N ALA A 185 0.24 -9.69 13.01
CA ALA A 185 0.92 -10.59 13.93
C ALA A 185 0.07 -11.87 14.13
N PRO A 186 0.58 -13.05 13.76
CA PRO A 186 -0.18 -14.28 13.93
C PRO A 186 -0.17 -14.79 15.38
N VAL A 187 -1.19 -15.56 15.74
CA VAL A 187 -1.32 -16.23 17.04
C VAL A 187 -1.17 -17.73 16.84
N LYS A 188 -0.17 -18.32 17.50
CA LYS A 188 0.09 -19.76 17.42
C LYS A 188 -0.72 -20.52 18.47
N SER A 189 -1.44 -21.56 18.04
CA SER A 189 -2.16 -22.49 18.91
C SER A 189 -1.92 -23.93 18.45
N GLY A 190 -1.12 -24.70 19.18
CA GLY A 190 -0.74 -26.06 18.77
C GLY A 190 -0.02 -26.10 17.42
N ALA A 191 -0.62 -26.81 16.46
CA ALA A 191 -0.13 -26.93 15.07
C ALA A 191 -0.67 -25.83 14.13
N GLU A 192 -1.57 -24.98 14.63
CA GLU A 192 -2.22 -23.91 13.88
C GLU A 192 -1.54 -22.56 14.12
N LEU A 193 -1.55 -21.73 13.09
CA LEU A 193 -1.13 -20.34 13.12
C LEU A 193 -2.30 -19.50 12.59
N ASP A 194 -3.02 -18.87 13.51
CA ASP A 194 -4.16 -18.00 13.24
C ASP A 194 -3.67 -16.60 12.88
N PHE A 195 -4.32 -15.94 11.92
CA PHE A 195 -4.04 -14.56 11.54
C PHE A 195 -5.28 -13.73 11.88
N PRO A 196 -5.31 -13.03 13.03
CA PRO A 196 -6.48 -12.25 13.42
C PRO A 196 -6.81 -11.17 12.39
N ILE A 197 -8.06 -11.14 11.95
CA ILE A 197 -8.56 -10.20 10.93
C ILE A 197 -9.69 -9.38 11.55
N PRO A 198 -9.67 -8.04 11.46
CA PRO A 198 -10.65 -7.17 12.11
C PRO A 198 -11.98 -7.06 11.32
N VAL A 199 -12.45 -8.15 10.71
CA VAL A 199 -13.74 -8.24 10.02
C VAL A 199 -14.39 -9.59 10.29
N ASP A 200 -15.72 -9.64 10.22
CA ASP A 200 -16.49 -10.87 10.45
C ASP A 200 -16.67 -11.71 9.18
N ASP A 201 -16.38 -11.14 8.00
CA ASP A 201 -16.59 -11.74 6.69
C ASP A 201 -15.78 -13.02 6.47
N PHE A 202 -14.57 -13.09 7.03
CA PHE A 202 -13.67 -14.23 6.88
C PHE A 202 -12.62 -14.31 7.99
N ALA A 203 -12.04 -15.50 8.17
CA ALA A 203 -10.90 -15.76 9.01
C ALA A 203 -9.85 -16.56 8.23
N PHE A 204 -8.58 -16.47 8.63
CA PHE A 204 -7.50 -17.21 7.98
C PHE A 204 -6.55 -17.84 9.01
N PHE A 205 -6.25 -19.11 8.81
CA PHE A 205 -5.23 -19.83 9.57
C PHE A 205 -4.42 -20.74 8.64
N THR A 206 -3.19 -21.05 9.06
CA THR A 206 -2.38 -22.10 8.44
C THR A 206 -2.18 -23.25 9.42
N ALA A 207 -2.16 -24.48 8.92
CA ALA A 207 -1.86 -25.66 9.72
C ALA A 207 -0.76 -26.48 9.02
N ARG A 208 0.19 -27.01 9.79
CA ARG A 208 1.14 -27.99 9.23
C ARG A 208 0.51 -29.38 9.25
N PRO A 209 0.42 -30.08 8.11
CA PRO A 209 0.02 -31.48 8.12
C PRO A 209 1.09 -32.29 8.88
N GLY A 210 0.74 -32.90 10.02
CA GLY A 210 1.58 -33.89 10.69
C GLY A 210 2.11 -33.57 12.11
N ALA A 211 1.25 -33.12 13.04
CA ALA A 211 1.49 -33.32 14.47
C ALA A 211 0.18 -33.77 15.13
N SER A 212 0.11 -35.06 15.48
CA SER A 212 -1.04 -35.83 16.00
C SER A 212 -2.23 -36.05 15.04
N GLY A 213 -2.61 -37.33 14.88
CA GLY A 213 -3.91 -37.72 14.35
C GLY A 213 -5.04 -37.36 15.31
N ASP A 214 -6.27 -37.38 14.77
CA ASP A 214 -7.56 -37.15 15.44
C ASP A 214 -7.84 -35.74 15.96
N GLU A 215 -8.54 -34.93 15.16
CA GLU A 215 -10.01 -34.76 15.18
C GLU A 215 -10.36 -33.59 14.24
N HIS A 216 -11.18 -33.85 13.22
CA HIS A 216 -11.76 -32.79 12.41
C HIS A 216 -12.76 -32.02 13.29
N ARG A 217 -12.34 -30.88 13.83
CA ARG A 217 -13.25 -30.01 14.58
C ARG A 217 -14.20 -29.35 13.57
N PRO A 218 -15.53 -29.51 13.69
CA PRO A 218 -16.46 -28.79 12.82
C PRO A 218 -16.26 -27.29 13.04
N THR A 219 -16.35 -26.52 11.96
CA THR A 219 -16.37 -25.06 11.96
C THR A 219 -17.46 -24.56 12.91
N GLN A 220 -17.11 -24.25 14.16
CA GLN A 220 -17.99 -23.48 15.04
C GLN A 220 -17.99 -22.05 14.50
N ARG A 221 -19.13 -21.63 13.93
CA ARG A 221 -19.47 -20.22 13.84
C ARG A 221 -19.27 -19.65 15.24
N ARG A 222 -18.45 -18.60 15.37
CA ARG A 222 -18.50 -17.76 16.57
C ARG A 222 -19.85 -17.07 16.52
N ASP A 223 -20.82 -17.61 17.26
CA ASP A 223 -22.01 -16.86 17.58
C ASP A 223 -21.54 -15.60 18.32
N SER A 224 -21.83 -14.46 17.73
CA SER A 224 -21.64 -13.16 18.32
C SER A 224 -22.34 -13.14 19.69
N VAL A 225 -21.57 -12.94 20.75
CA VAL A 225 -22.12 -12.61 22.05
C VAL A 225 -22.65 -11.18 21.95
N LEU A 226 -23.89 -11.06 21.48
CA LEU A 226 -24.73 -9.91 21.78
C LEU A 226 -25.21 -10.07 23.22
N ARG A 227 -24.58 -9.32 24.13
CA ARG A 227 -25.22 -8.74 25.32
C ARG A 227 -24.66 -7.35 25.55
#